data_AF-A0A444UTI3-F1
#
_entry.id   AF-A0A444UTI3-F1
#
_cell.length_a   1.000
_cell.length_b   1.000
_cell.length_c   1.000
_cell.angle_alpha   90.00
_cell.angle_beta   90.00
_cell.angle_gamma   90.00
#
_symmetry.space_group_name_H-M   'P 1'
#
loop_
_entity.id
_entity.type
_entity.pdbx_description
1 polymer ?
#
loop_
_entity_poly.entity_id
_entity_poly.type
_entity_poly.pdbx_seq_one_letter_code
_entity_poly.pdbx_strand_id
1 'polypeptide(L)'
;MNPWDAPAQPLTGVAQIMARCVAAGVLSQKSLEVELLRLEREGADVTHPFHLAQKFESLQRFTSHLQGVLREQRSLRQRLMKPLCQQNLPVEASLHRYVVEMLGLAIDFIERLESSVQAKRFAPSVAQSVTTLENCLARLLSLVSEMEELSEQVLQWRGVQASPPALLTPGRIAKKRS
;
A
#
# COMPACT_ATOMS: atom_id res chain seq x y z
N MET A 1 -13.38 -15.20 64.45
CA MET A 1 -12.01 -15.11 65.01
C MET A 1 -11.09 -14.61 63.92
N ASN A 2 -10.42 -13.47 64.11
CA ASN A 2 -9.35 -13.07 63.21
C ASN A 2 -8.08 -13.87 63.54
N PRO A 3 -7.32 -14.34 62.54
CA PRO A 3 -6.13 -15.18 62.76
C PRO A 3 -4.91 -14.43 63.34
N TRP A 4 -5.04 -13.14 63.66
CA TRP A 4 -3.94 -12.28 64.12
C TRP A 4 -4.03 -11.85 65.59
N ASP A 5 -5.07 -12.29 66.30
CA ASP A 5 -5.19 -12.02 67.74
C ASP A 5 -4.31 -13.01 68.52
N ALA A 6 -2.99 -12.74 68.54
CA ALA A 6 -2.05 -13.49 69.38
C ALA A 6 -2.22 -13.07 70.86
N PRO A 7 -2.24 -14.02 71.82
CA PRO A 7 -2.28 -13.69 73.23
C PRO A 7 -0.99 -12.97 73.64
N ALA A 8 -1.12 -11.93 74.48
CA ALA A 8 0.02 -11.18 75.02
C ALA A 8 0.98 -12.14 75.76
N GLN A 9 2.10 -12.46 75.13
CA GLN A 9 3.13 -13.33 75.71
C GLN A 9 3.93 -12.58 76.78
N PRO A 10 4.36 -13.26 77.87
CA PRO A 10 5.25 -12.67 78.86
C PRO A 10 6.57 -12.26 78.17
N LEU A 11 7.05 -11.05 78.50
CA LEU A 11 8.26 -10.44 77.92
C LEU A 11 9.41 -11.45 77.85
N THR A 12 9.83 -11.79 76.63
CA THR A 12 10.91 -12.72 76.34
C THR A 12 12.19 -12.33 77.08
N GLY A 13 13.04 -13.29 77.47
CA GLY A 13 14.27 -13.02 78.25
C GLY A 13 15.19 -11.96 77.64
N VAL A 14 15.13 -11.80 76.31
CA VAL A 14 15.81 -10.73 75.56
C VAL A 14 15.27 -9.34 75.93
N ALA A 15 13.96 -9.17 76.06
CA ALA A 15 13.33 -7.91 76.46
C ALA A 15 13.75 -7.48 77.87
N GLN A 16 13.91 -8.43 78.80
CA GLN A 16 14.41 -8.14 80.15
C GLN A 16 15.90 -7.72 80.16
N ILE A 17 16.74 -8.36 79.34
CA ILE A 17 18.15 -7.99 79.20
C ILE A 17 18.27 -6.59 78.60
N MET A 18 17.53 -6.31 77.54
CA MET A 18 17.48 -4.99 76.89
C MET A 18 17.02 -3.89 77.87
N ALA A 19 15.98 -4.15 78.65
CA ALA A 19 15.50 -3.22 79.67
C ALA A 19 16.57 -2.91 80.74
N ARG A 20 17.34 -3.91 81.18
CA ARG A 20 18.46 -3.71 82.11
C ARG A 20 19.61 -2.93 81.49
N CYS A 21 19.94 -3.15 80.23
CA CYS A 21 20.99 -2.41 79.51
C CYS A 21 20.61 -0.93 79.31
N VAL A 22 19.33 -0.64 79.07
CA VAL A 22 18.82 0.73 79.01
C VAL A 22 18.84 1.39 80.39
N ALA A 23 18.38 0.69 81.44
CA ALA A 23 18.40 1.20 82.81
C ALA A 23 19.83 1.44 83.36
N ALA A 24 20.80 0.64 82.94
CA ALA A 24 22.21 0.80 83.28
C ALA A 24 22.93 1.90 82.47
N GLY A 25 22.25 2.57 81.54
CA GLY A 25 22.83 3.61 80.68
C GLY A 25 23.80 3.10 79.62
N VAL A 26 23.96 1.77 79.49
CA VAL A 26 24.79 1.11 78.46
C VAL A 26 24.18 1.31 77.07
N LEU A 27 22.85 1.43 77.01
CA LEU A 27 22.11 1.78 75.79
C LEU A 27 21.30 3.06 76.02
N SER A 28 21.39 3.99 75.09
CA SER A 28 20.58 5.22 75.11
C SER A 28 19.20 4.94 74.52
N GLN A 29 18.16 5.13 75.32
CA GLN A 29 16.77 4.98 74.88
C GLN A 29 16.47 5.87 73.65
N LYS A 30 16.93 7.12 73.64
CA LYS A 30 16.73 8.04 72.51
C LYS A 30 17.42 7.55 71.23
N SER A 31 18.59 6.91 71.35
CA SER A 31 19.28 6.34 70.20
C SER A 31 18.51 5.16 69.61
N LEU A 32 17.92 4.31 70.45
CA LEU A 32 17.09 3.19 70.01
C LEU A 32 15.80 3.67 69.33
N GLU A 33 15.17 4.72 69.86
CA GLU A 33 13.99 5.33 69.23
C GLU A 33 14.31 5.91 67.85
N VAL A 34 15.46 6.55 67.68
CA VAL A 34 15.91 7.07 66.37
C VAL A 34 16.18 5.93 65.38
N GLU A 35 16.85 4.85 65.81
CA GLU A 35 17.11 3.69 64.95
C GLU A 35 15.81 2.96 64.58
N LEU A 36 14.84 2.88 65.49
CA LEU A 36 13.51 2.31 65.20
C LEU A 36 12.81 3.11 64.10
N LEU A 37 12.72 4.44 64.25
CA LEU A 37 12.10 5.33 63.26
C LEU A 37 12.84 5.29 61.92
N ARG A 38 14.16 5.14 61.95
CA ARG A 38 14.97 4.98 60.74
C ARG A 38 14.62 3.68 60.02
N LEU A 39 14.55 2.56 60.74
CA LEU A 39 14.17 1.26 60.17
C LEU A 39 12.74 1.27 59.63
N GLU A 40 11.80 1.92 60.33
CA GLU A 40 10.42 2.10 59.85
C GLU A 40 10.39 2.88 58.53
N ARG A 41 11.17 3.97 58.44
CA ARG A 41 11.28 4.77 57.21
C ARG A 41 11.94 4.00 56.06
N GLU A 42 12.98 3.22 56.34
CA GLU A 42 13.69 2.43 55.33
C GLU A 42 12.84 1.25 54.82
N GLY A 43 12.01 0.64 55.69
CA GLY A 43 11.09 -0.45 55.34
C GLY A 43 9.69 0.01 54.91
N ALA A 44 9.43 1.32 54.87
CA ALA A 44 8.12 1.91 54.61
C ALA A 44 7.48 1.42 53.30
N ASP A 45 8.28 1.24 52.25
CA ASP A 45 7.81 0.92 50.92
C ASP A 45 7.32 -0.53 50.75
N VAL A 46 7.63 -1.39 51.71
CA VAL A 46 7.23 -2.81 51.77
C VAL A 46 6.35 -3.15 52.99
N THR A 47 6.25 -2.25 53.97
CA THR A 47 5.43 -2.45 55.17
C THR A 47 4.22 -1.54 55.23
N HIS A 48 4.31 -0.28 54.76
CA HIS A 48 3.20 0.65 54.89
C HIS A 48 2.11 0.40 53.84
N PRO A 49 0.83 0.33 54.28
CA PRO A 49 -0.30 0.12 53.38
C PRO A 49 -0.39 1.14 52.24
N PHE A 50 0.02 2.39 52.46
CA PHE A 50 -0.01 3.43 51.44
C PHE A 50 0.88 3.08 50.22
N HIS A 51 2.15 2.76 50.46
CA HIS A 51 3.10 2.41 49.41
C HIS A 51 2.77 1.06 48.77
N LEU A 52 2.35 0.08 49.59
CA LEU A 52 1.92 -1.22 49.09
C LEU A 52 0.69 -1.09 48.19
N ALA A 53 -0.35 -0.36 48.62
CA ALA A 53 -1.57 -0.15 47.84
C ALA A 53 -1.25 0.47 46.46
N GLN A 54 -0.39 1.48 46.42
CA GLN A 54 0.06 2.09 45.16
C GLN A 54 0.78 1.10 44.25
N LYS A 55 1.66 0.26 44.79
CA LYS A 55 2.37 -0.80 44.05
C LYS A 55 1.39 -1.87 43.54
N PHE A 56 0.45 -2.31 44.39
CA PHE A 56 -0.59 -3.28 44.02
C PHE A 56 -1.50 -2.74 42.91
N GLU A 57 -1.94 -1.49 43.01
CA GLU A 57 -2.77 -0.86 41.99
C GLU A 57 -2.05 -0.80 40.65
N SER A 58 -0.76 -0.44 40.66
CA SER A 58 0.07 -0.40 39.45
C SER A 58 0.23 -1.78 38.81
N LEU A 59 0.53 -2.80 39.62
CA LEU A 59 0.63 -4.20 39.15
C LEU A 59 -0.72 -4.72 38.64
N GLN A 60 -1.82 -4.38 39.31
CA GLN A 60 -3.16 -4.77 38.90
C GLN A 60 -3.55 -4.14 37.57
N ARG A 61 -3.27 -2.84 37.38
CA ARG A 61 -3.48 -2.15 36.10
C ARG A 61 -2.68 -2.79 34.98
N PHE A 62 -1.39 -3.06 35.21
CA PHE A 62 -0.53 -3.73 34.22
C PHE A 62 -1.02 -5.14 33.87
N THR A 63 -1.36 -5.94 34.88
CA THR A 63 -1.85 -7.32 34.69
C THR A 63 -3.18 -7.32 33.93
N SER A 64 -4.09 -6.40 34.25
CA SER A 64 -5.37 -6.25 33.55
C SER A 64 -5.16 -5.87 32.08
N HIS A 65 -4.23 -4.95 31.82
CA HIS A 65 -3.87 -4.57 30.45
C HIS A 65 -3.31 -5.76 29.66
N LEU A 66 -2.37 -6.51 30.24
CA LEU A 66 -1.78 -7.69 29.60
C LEU A 66 -2.81 -8.78 29.32
N GLN A 67 -3.75 -9.01 30.23
CA GLN A 67 -4.90 -9.89 29.98
C GLN A 67 -5.75 -9.40 28.80
N GLY A 68 -5.97 -8.09 28.66
CA GLY A 68 -6.64 -7.48 27.52
C GLY A 68 -5.93 -7.79 26.20
N VAL A 69 -4.62 -7.51 26.14
CA VAL A 69 -3.80 -7.76 24.95
C VAL A 69 -3.83 -9.23 24.53
N LEU A 70 -3.74 -10.16 25.49
CA LEU A 70 -3.80 -11.60 25.19
C LEU A 70 -5.18 -12.03 24.65
N ARG A 71 -6.27 -11.43 25.13
CA ARG A 71 -7.62 -11.68 24.59
C ARG A 71 -7.75 -11.16 23.17
N GLU A 72 -7.25 -9.97 22.89
CA GLU A 72 -7.23 -9.39 21.54
C GLU A 72 -6.38 -10.21 20.58
N GLN A 73 -5.18 -10.62 20.99
CA GLN A 73 -4.31 -11.49 20.20
C GLN A 73 -5.00 -12.82 19.87
N ARG A 74 -5.69 -13.43 20.84
CA ARG A 74 -6.47 -14.66 20.63
C ARG A 74 -7.62 -14.42 19.65
N SER A 75 -8.37 -13.33 19.82
CA SER A 75 -9.48 -12.94 18.93
C SER A 75 -9.00 -12.70 17.51
N LEU A 76 -7.89 -11.96 17.34
CA LEU A 76 -7.28 -11.69 16.04
C LEU A 76 -6.83 -12.99 15.38
N ARG A 77 -6.13 -13.87 16.11
CA ARG A 77 -5.73 -15.18 15.60
C ARG A 77 -6.94 -15.99 15.13
N GLN A 78 -8.01 -16.05 15.92
CA GLN A 78 -9.24 -16.74 15.53
C GLN A 78 -9.87 -16.13 14.28
N ARG A 79 -9.87 -14.80 14.14
CA ARG A 79 -10.39 -14.11 12.95
C ARG A 79 -9.54 -14.37 11.71
N LEU A 80 -8.22 -14.38 11.84
CA LEU A 80 -7.29 -14.65 10.73
C LEU A 80 -7.27 -16.13 10.32
N MET A 81 -7.48 -17.03 11.28
CA MET A 81 -7.61 -18.47 11.02
C MET A 81 -8.97 -18.86 10.43
N LYS A 82 -9.98 -17.96 10.46
CA LYS A 82 -11.22 -18.20 9.72
C LYS A 82 -10.90 -18.13 8.22
N PRO A 83 -11.04 -19.23 7.49
CA PRO A 83 -10.74 -19.21 6.07
C PRO A 83 -11.76 -18.29 5.36
N LEU A 84 -11.28 -17.37 4.51
CA LEU A 84 -12.09 -16.39 3.78
C LEU A 84 -13.09 -17.05 2.81
N CYS A 85 -12.73 -18.23 2.34
CA CYS A 85 -13.53 -19.19 1.58
C CYS A 85 -13.12 -20.56 2.14
N GLN A 86 -13.99 -21.58 2.17
CA GLN A 86 -13.51 -22.95 2.47
C GLN A 86 -12.33 -23.25 1.54
N GLN A 87 -11.11 -23.42 2.10
CA GLN A 87 -9.90 -23.62 1.29
C GLN A 87 -9.99 -24.88 0.42
N ASN A 88 -10.89 -25.79 0.80
CA ASN A 88 -11.39 -26.86 -0.04
C ASN A 88 -12.90 -26.89 0.19
N LEU A 89 -13.70 -26.69 -0.85
CA LEU A 89 -15.05 -27.24 -0.82
C LEU A 89 -14.84 -28.76 -0.73
N PRO A 90 -15.43 -29.48 0.22
CA PRO A 90 -15.38 -30.94 0.20
C PRO A 90 -16.12 -31.39 -1.05
N VAL A 91 -15.39 -31.57 -2.14
CA VAL A 91 -15.90 -32.16 -3.36
C VAL A 91 -15.82 -33.66 -3.16
N GLU A 92 -16.91 -34.35 -3.47
CA GLU A 92 -16.93 -35.80 -3.44
C GLU A 92 -15.88 -36.33 -4.44
N ALA A 93 -15.13 -37.37 -4.08
CA ALA A 93 -14.03 -37.88 -4.92
C ALA A 93 -14.50 -38.28 -6.34
N SER A 94 -15.76 -38.70 -6.46
CA SER A 94 -16.45 -39.00 -7.73
C SER A 94 -16.60 -37.77 -8.64
N LEU A 95 -16.72 -36.57 -8.06
CA LEU A 95 -16.95 -35.31 -8.75
C LEU A 95 -15.66 -34.57 -9.13
N HIS A 96 -14.50 -34.97 -8.58
CA HIS A 96 -13.21 -34.31 -8.84
C HIS A 96 -12.89 -34.23 -10.33
N ARG A 97 -13.08 -35.31 -11.09
CA ARG A 97 -12.81 -35.32 -12.53
C ARG A 97 -13.61 -34.25 -13.27
N TYR A 98 -14.89 -34.14 -12.97
CA TYR A 98 -15.79 -33.18 -13.60
C TYR A 98 -15.46 -31.73 -13.22
N VAL A 99 -15.08 -31.48 -11.96
CA VAL A 99 -14.67 -30.15 -11.51
C VAL A 99 -13.37 -29.72 -12.17
N VAL A 100 -12.39 -30.61 -12.31
CA VAL A 100 -11.14 -30.34 -13.01
C VAL A 100 -11.38 -30.06 -14.49
N GLU A 101 -12.22 -30.86 -15.15
CA GLU A 101 -12.62 -30.63 -16.55
C GLU A 101 -13.35 -29.29 -16.73
N MET A 102 -14.28 -28.95 -15.83
CA MET A 102 -15.00 -27.67 -15.87
C MET A 102 -14.08 -26.47 -15.63
N LEU A 103 -13.14 -26.58 -14.70
CA LEU A 103 -12.13 -25.55 -14.46
C LEU A 103 -11.24 -25.35 -15.70
N GLY A 104 -10.84 -26.44 -16.38
CA GLY A 104 -10.12 -26.37 -17.65
C GLY A 104 -10.92 -25.61 -18.71
N LEU A 105 -12.19 -25.95 -18.89
CA LEU A 105 -13.09 -25.26 -19.83
C LEU A 105 -13.29 -23.78 -19.47
N ALA A 106 -13.37 -23.45 -18.18
CA ALA A 106 -13.51 -22.08 -17.71
C ALA A 106 -12.25 -21.25 -18.00
N ILE A 107 -11.06 -21.82 -17.80
CA ILE A 107 -9.78 -21.18 -18.11
C ILE A 107 -9.67 -20.94 -19.62
N ASP A 108 -9.93 -21.97 -20.44
CA ASP A 108 -9.93 -21.85 -21.91
C ASP A 108 -10.93 -20.80 -22.40
N PHE A 109 -12.10 -20.73 -21.77
CA PHE A 109 -13.11 -19.73 -22.09
C PHE A 109 -12.64 -18.32 -21.74
N ILE A 110 -12.03 -18.11 -20.57
CA ILE A 110 -11.48 -16.82 -20.15
C ILE A 110 -10.40 -16.36 -21.14
N GLU A 111 -9.48 -17.23 -21.53
CA GLU A 111 -8.41 -16.91 -22.47
C GLU A 111 -8.95 -16.50 -23.86
N ARG A 112 -9.94 -17.24 -24.38
CA ARG A 112 -10.61 -16.90 -25.65
C ARG A 112 -11.39 -15.59 -25.55
N LEU A 113 -12.04 -15.35 -24.42
CA LEU A 113 -12.79 -14.12 -24.17
C LEU A 113 -11.84 -12.92 -24.14
N GLU A 114 -10.73 -13.03 -23.43
CA GLU A 114 -9.69 -12.00 -23.37
C GLU A 114 -9.14 -11.70 -24.77
N SER A 115 -8.79 -12.74 -25.52
CA SER A 115 -8.32 -12.61 -26.91
C SER A 115 -9.35 -11.91 -27.81
N SER A 116 -10.63 -12.23 -27.68
CA SER A 116 -11.72 -11.57 -28.43
C SER A 116 -11.88 -10.10 -28.05
N VAL A 117 -11.80 -9.78 -26.75
CA VAL A 117 -11.85 -8.40 -26.24
C VAL A 117 -10.67 -7.59 -26.77
N GLN A 118 -9.46 -8.15 -26.76
CA GLN A 118 -8.29 -7.49 -27.32
C GLN A 118 -8.45 -7.24 -28.82
N ALA A 119 -8.84 -8.25 -29.60
CA ALA A 119 -9.07 -8.10 -31.04
C ALA A 119 -10.07 -6.96 -31.36
N LYS A 120 -11.17 -6.88 -30.59
CA LYS A 120 -12.17 -5.81 -30.71
C LYS A 120 -11.65 -4.43 -30.29
N ARG A 121 -10.70 -4.36 -29.35
CA ARG A 121 -10.03 -3.10 -28.98
C ARG A 121 -9.06 -2.60 -30.04
N PHE A 122 -8.40 -3.50 -30.79
CA PHE A 122 -7.47 -3.11 -31.86
C PHE A 122 -8.18 -2.75 -33.19
N ALA A 123 -9.34 -3.33 -33.49
CA ALA A 123 -10.11 -3.01 -34.69
C ALA A 123 -10.39 -1.50 -34.93
N PRO A 124 -10.84 -0.70 -33.93
CA PRO A 124 -11.03 0.74 -34.13
C PRO A 124 -9.71 1.49 -34.33
N SER A 125 -8.59 1.03 -33.76
CA SER A 125 -7.28 1.63 -33.98
C SER A 125 -6.81 1.48 -35.42
N VAL A 126 -7.09 0.34 -36.06
CA VAL A 126 -6.78 0.10 -37.47
C VAL A 126 -7.65 1.00 -38.36
N ALA A 127 -8.95 1.09 -38.10
CA ALA A 127 -9.84 1.97 -38.86
C ALA A 127 -9.41 3.45 -38.78
N GLN A 128 -9.04 3.93 -37.59
CA GLN A 128 -8.49 5.29 -37.42
C GLN A 128 -7.20 5.49 -38.23
N SER A 129 -6.29 4.51 -38.24
CA SER A 129 -5.05 4.60 -39.02
C SER A 129 -5.31 4.69 -40.54
N VAL A 130 -6.30 3.94 -41.05
CA VAL A 130 -6.68 3.96 -42.47
C VAL A 130 -7.23 5.32 -42.87
N THR A 131 -8.17 5.87 -42.08
CA THR A 131 -8.71 7.23 -42.35
C THR A 131 -7.63 8.30 -42.30
N THR A 132 -6.63 8.14 -41.44
CA THR A 132 -5.48 9.06 -41.37
C THR A 132 -4.63 8.98 -42.64
N LEU A 133 -4.39 7.76 -43.15
CA LEU A 133 -3.68 7.52 -44.40
C LEU A 133 -4.42 8.10 -45.61
N GLU A 134 -5.74 7.89 -45.69
CA GLU A 134 -6.60 8.44 -46.75
C GLU A 134 -6.52 9.97 -46.81
N ASN A 135 -6.54 10.62 -45.64
CA ASN A 135 -6.37 12.07 -45.53
C ASN A 135 -4.98 12.53 -46.00
N CYS A 136 -3.91 11.79 -45.67
CA CYS A 136 -2.56 12.08 -46.16
C CYS A 136 -2.44 11.93 -47.68
N LEU A 137 -3.05 10.88 -48.24
CA LEU A 137 -3.06 10.62 -49.67
C LEU A 137 -3.82 11.73 -50.42
N ALA A 138 -4.98 12.16 -49.91
CA ALA A 138 -5.72 13.28 -50.48
C ALA A 138 -4.89 14.57 -50.51
N ARG A 139 -4.13 14.86 -49.46
CA ARG A 139 -3.21 16.02 -49.41
C ARG A 139 -2.04 15.89 -50.39
N LEU A 140 -1.50 14.69 -50.57
CA LEU A 140 -0.43 14.47 -51.54
C LEU A 140 -0.93 14.65 -52.97
N LEU A 141 -2.12 14.14 -53.28
CA LEU A 141 -2.73 14.32 -54.59
C LEU A 141 -3.00 15.80 -54.89
N SER A 142 -3.47 16.58 -53.91
CA SER A 142 -3.65 18.02 -54.10
C SER A 142 -2.32 18.73 -54.37
N LEU A 143 -1.26 18.40 -53.62
CA LEU A 143 0.09 18.95 -53.84
C LEU A 143 0.64 18.59 -55.23
N VAL A 144 0.40 17.37 -55.71
CA VAL A 144 0.80 16.97 -57.07
C VAL A 144 0.04 17.78 -58.11
N SER A 145 -1.27 17.97 -57.95
CA SER A 145 -2.06 18.80 -58.88
C SER A 145 -1.61 20.27 -58.89
N GLU A 146 -1.30 20.84 -57.72
CA GLU A 146 -0.74 22.19 -57.62
C GLU A 146 0.63 22.28 -58.30
N MET A 147 1.47 21.25 -58.15
CA MET A 147 2.78 21.18 -58.80
C MET A 147 2.66 21.04 -60.33
N GLU A 148 1.71 20.25 -60.81
CA GLU A 148 1.40 20.11 -62.24
C GLU A 148 0.95 21.47 -62.81
N GLU A 149 0.03 22.15 -62.15
CA GLU A 149 -0.44 23.48 -62.57
C GLU A 149 0.69 24.51 -62.59
N LEU A 150 1.52 24.56 -61.54
CA LEU A 150 2.71 25.41 -61.49
C LEU A 150 3.69 25.08 -62.63
N SER A 151 3.87 23.80 -62.96
CA SER A 151 4.75 23.37 -64.05
C SER A 151 4.24 23.84 -65.41
N GLU A 152 2.93 23.77 -65.65
CA GLU A 152 2.28 24.27 -66.86
C GLU A 152 2.44 25.78 -66.97
N GLN A 153 2.22 26.52 -65.88
CA GLN A 153 2.45 27.96 -65.83
C GLN A 153 3.90 28.28 -66.21
N VAL A 154 4.90 27.61 -65.62
CA VAL A 154 6.32 27.83 -65.94
C VAL A 154 6.64 27.57 -67.42
N LEU A 155 6.05 26.53 -68.02
CA LEU A 155 6.21 26.23 -69.44
C LEU A 155 5.60 27.31 -70.32
N GLN A 156 4.42 27.81 -69.99
CA GLN A 156 3.78 28.92 -70.69
C GLN A 156 4.63 30.20 -70.60
N TRP A 157 5.12 30.55 -69.41
CA TRP A 157 6.04 31.68 -69.20
C TRP A 157 7.33 31.54 -70.03
N ARG A 158 7.89 30.33 -70.15
CA ARG A 158 9.07 30.06 -70.99
C ARG A 158 8.78 30.20 -72.49
N GLY A 159 7.64 29.70 -72.96
CA GLY A 159 7.21 29.83 -74.36
C GLY A 159 7.01 31.29 -74.77
N VAL A 160 6.44 32.10 -73.86
CA VAL A 160 6.29 33.55 -74.05
C VAL A 160 7.65 34.27 -74.14
N GLN A 161 8.68 33.81 -73.43
CA GLN A 161 10.04 34.38 -73.52
C GLN A 161 10.86 33.85 -74.71
N ALA A 162 10.48 32.74 -75.33
CA ALA A 162 11.21 32.11 -76.44
C ALA A 162 10.81 32.62 -77.83
N SER A 163 9.86 33.57 -77.93
CA SER A 163 9.46 34.19 -79.21
C SER A 163 10.22 35.51 -79.44
N PRO A 164 11.15 35.60 -80.42
CA PRO A 164 11.69 36.88 -80.89
C PRO A 164 10.68 37.57 -81.84
N PRO A 165 10.72 38.91 -82.00
CA PRO A 165 9.77 39.63 -82.84
C PRO A 165 9.97 39.28 -84.33
N ALA A 166 8.93 38.76 -84.98
CA ALA A 166 8.97 38.36 -86.38
C ALA A 166 9.10 39.58 -87.33
N LEU A 167 10.18 39.58 -88.13
CA LEU A 167 10.45 40.53 -89.21
C LEU A 167 9.70 40.16 -90.50
N LEU A 168 9.09 41.16 -91.14
CA LEU A 168 8.46 41.14 -92.47
C LEU A 168 9.49 41.04 -93.61
N THR A 169 9.27 40.20 -94.63
CA THR A 169 9.69 40.49 -96.03
C THR A 169 8.78 39.82 -97.10
N PRO A 170 8.52 40.48 -98.25
CA PRO A 170 7.73 39.95 -99.38
C PRO A 170 8.58 39.52 -100.60
N GLY A 171 8.08 38.57 -101.40
CA GLY A 171 8.75 38.00 -102.58
C GLY A 171 7.98 38.13 -103.91
N ARG A 172 8.70 38.60 -104.93
CA ARG A 172 8.35 38.95 -106.33
C ARG A 172 7.68 37.88 -107.22
N ILE A 173 6.76 38.39 -108.05
CA ILE A 173 6.56 38.27 -109.51
C ILE A 173 7.55 37.36 -110.30
N ALA A 174 7.01 36.44 -111.12
CA ALA A 174 7.60 36.01 -112.39
C ALA A 174 6.51 35.64 -113.44
N LYS A 175 6.92 35.66 -114.71
CA LYS A 175 6.18 35.98 -115.95
C LYS A 175 6.34 34.83 -116.96
N LYS A 176 5.32 34.47 -117.77
CA LYS A 176 5.35 34.36 -119.28
C LYS A 176 4.33 33.41 -119.95
N ARG A 177 3.92 33.85 -121.16
CA ARG A 177 3.32 33.21 -122.37
C ARG A 177 1.79 33.15 -122.47
N SER A 178 1.18 34.02 -123.28
CA SER A 178 1.12 33.95 -124.75
C SER A 178 1.09 35.36 -125.34
#